data_AF-A0A9E0WHJ9-F1
#
_entry.id   AF-A0A9E0WHJ9-F1
#
_cell.length_a   1.000
_cell.length_b   1.000
_cell.length_c   1.000
_cell.angle_alpha   90.00
_cell.angle_beta   90.00
_cell.angle_gamma   90.00
#
_symmetry.space_group_name_H-M   'P 1'
#
loop_
_entity.id
_entity.type
_entity.pdbx_description
1 polymer ?
#
loop_
_entity_poly.entity_id
_entity_poly.type
_entity_poly.pdbx_seq_one_letter_code
_entity_poly.pdbx_strand_id
1 'polypeptide(L)'
;VNARLERSVGQLDFFDFVSSVDVNLGDDQAGNGDIVPEQSWRAELGFERDYGTWGAGNVLVFAEALEDIVDQVPIGTGEGPGNLDTGSRVGIELEGTFKFDRIGWGGAQLEVNGGYYKSEVDDPLTGETRRITRDLIRSVELELRHDIPDTNWAWGLHFENEKNAGVYRLTNLRRFENVPGFAWGFVEHKDVFGMTASVFVANLFDQDDQFTRAKYTPDRTGTIDSVEDHTRNFGPILTLRLKGTF
;
A
#
# COMPACT_ATOMS: atom_id res chain seq x y z
N VAL A 1 -7.07 6.69 -24.80
CA VAL A 1 -5.61 6.83 -24.59
C VAL A 1 -5.31 8.28 -24.28
N ASN A 2 -4.75 8.54 -23.12
CA ASN A 2 -4.30 9.86 -22.68
C ASN A 2 -2.81 9.78 -22.34
N ALA A 3 -2.11 10.89 -22.53
CA ALA A 3 -0.70 11.03 -22.19
C ALA A 3 -0.51 12.33 -21.40
N ARG A 4 0.30 12.30 -20.35
CA ARG A 4 0.62 13.47 -19.52
C ARG A 4 2.11 13.46 -19.19
N LEU A 5 2.69 14.66 -19.20
CA LEU A 5 4.02 14.93 -18.65
C LEU A 5 3.83 16.06 -17.64
N GLU A 6 4.27 15.84 -16.42
CA GLU A 6 4.10 16.77 -15.31
C GLU A 6 5.38 16.91 -14.51
N ARG A 7 5.61 18.12 -14.01
CA ARG A 7 6.56 18.37 -12.94
C ARG A 7 5.79 18.72 -11.67
N SER A 8 6.12 18.05 -10.57
CA SER A 8 5.54 18.31 -9.26
C SER A 8 6.62 18.69 -8.24
N VAL A 9 6.21 19.40 -7.19
CA VAL A 9 7.02 19.68 -6.00
C VAL A 9 6.19 19.23 -4.81
N GLY A 10 6.74 18.31 -4.03
CA GLY A 10 6.12 17.74 -2.84
C GLY A 10 5.95 18.75 -1.71
N GLN A 11 5.31 18.32 -0.64
CA GLN A 11 5.27 19.06 0.62
C GLN A 11 6.16 18.36 1.64
N LEU A 12 6.78 19.13 2.52
CA LEU A 12 7.57 18.60 3.63
C LEU A 12 6.66 18.30 4.83
N ASP A 13 6.97 17.22 5.54
CA ASP A 13 6.35 16.96 6.83
C ASP A 13 7.07 17.79 7.90
N PHE A 14 6.31 18.44 8.78
CA PHE A 14 6.87 19.17 9.93
C PHE A 14 7.72 18.25 10.84
N PHE A 15 7.36 16.97 10.92
CA PHE A 15 8.08 16.00 11.75
C PHE A 15 9.49 15.67 11.22
N ASP A 16 9.79 15.97 9.96
CA ASP A 16 11.11 15.72 9.36
C ASP A 16 12.18 16.70 9.90
N PHE A 17 11.77 17.86 10.42
CA PHE A 17 12.66 18.91 10.92
C PHE A 17 13.02 18.76 12.41
N VAL A 18 12.32 17.90 13.14
CA VAL A 18 12.46 17.77 14.60
C VAL A 18 13.02 16.42 14.99
N SER A 19 13.95 16.41 15.95
CA SER A 19 14.46 15.16 16.51
C SER A 19 13.35 14.39 17.22
N SER A 20 13.28 13.08 17.00
CA SER A 20 12.30 12.21 17.67
C SER A 20 12.94 10.91 18.16
N VAL A 21 12.29 10.27 19.13
CA VAL A 21 12.71 8.98 19.67
C VAL A 21 11.51 8.04 19.66
N ASP A 22 11.63 6.94 18.92
CA ASP A 22 10.68 5.83 19.01
C ASP A 22 11.16 4.85 20.08
N VAL A 23 10.61 5.00 21.29
CA VAL A 23 10.96 4.15 22.44
C VAL A 23 10.54 2.70 22.29
N ASN A 24 9.54 2.39 21.46
CA ASN A 24 9.09 1.01 21.24
C ASN A 24 10.06 0.27 20.33
N LEU A 25 10.62 0.98 19.34
CA LEU A 25 11.57 0.41 18.39
C LEU A 25 13.03 0.64 18.79
N GLY A 26 13.29 1.53 19.77
CA GLY A 26 14.62 1.90 20.24
C GLY A 26 15.39 2.74 19.23
N ASP A 27 14.69 3.60 18.48
CA ASP A 27 15.29 4.42 17.44
C ASP A 27 15.37 5.88 17.84
N ASP A 28 16.56 6.45 17.65
CA ASP A 28 16.78 7.88 17.73
C ASP A 28 16.84 8.46 16.31
N GLN A 29 16.15 9.57 16.07
CA GLN A 29 16.24 10.33 14.84
C GLN A 29 16.74 11.74 15.13
N ALA A 30 17.86 12.11 14.48
CA ALA A 30 18.29 13.48 14.41
C ALA A 30 17.35 14.26 13.48
N GLY A 31 16.94 15.46 13.90
CA GLY A 31 16.22 16.37 13.02
C GLY A 31 17.18 16.98 11.98
N ASN A 32 16.67 17.30 10.80
CA ASN A 32 17.45 17.92 9.75
C ASN A 32 16.71 19.15 9.20
N GLY A 33 17.24 20.33 9.51
CA GLY A 33 16.66 21.61 9.09
C GLY A 33 16.90 21.96 7.61
N ASP A 34 17.81 21.23 6.95
CA ASP A 34 18.25 21.52 5.59
C ASP A 34 17.45 20.74 4.53
N ILE A 35 16.41 20.00 4.94
CA ILE A 35 15.58 19.22 4.02
C ILE A 35 14.82 20.16 3.09
N VAL A 36 14.88 19.87 1.79
CA VAL A 36 14.11 20.54 0.75
C VAL A 36 13.00 19.62 0.22
N PRO A 37 11.90 20.17 -0.33
CA PRO A 37 10.80 19.34 -0.82
C PRO A 37 11.23 18.47 -1.99
N GLU A 38 10.78 17.21 -2.00
CA GLU A 38 10.96 16.28 -3.13
C GLU A 38 10.42 16.90 -4.42
N GLN A 39 11.13 16.70 -5.52
CA GLN A 39 10.72 17.14 -6.85
C GLN A 39 10.58 15.93 -7.77
N SER A 40 9.59 15.95 -8.66
CA SER A 40 9.42 14.85 -9.61
C SER A 40 9.04 15.30 -11.01
N TRP A 41 9.52 14.54 -11.98
CA TRP A 41 9.10 14.58 -13.38
C TRP A 41 8.42 13.27 -13.73
N ARG A 42 7.11 13.29 -13.93
CA ARG A 42 6.29 12.12 -14.20
C ARG A 42 5.76 12.13 -15.62
N ALA A 43 6.04 11.07 -16.36
CA ALA A 43 5.45 10.77 -17.65
C ALA A 43 4.50 9.57 -17.51
N GLU A 44 3.26 9.71 -17.98
CA GLU A 44 2.25 8.66 -17.87
C GLU A 44 1.44 8.47 -19.16
N LEU A 45 1.01 7.23 -19.37
CA LEU A 45 0.13 6.82 -20.45
C LEU A 45 -1.05 6.03 -19.86
N GLY A 46 -2.26 6.53 -20.08
CA GLY A 46 -3.50 5.89 -19.65
C GLY A 46 -4.28 5.29 -20.82
N PHE A 47 -4.88 4.14 -20.59
CA PHE A 47 -5.67 3.37 -21.55
C PHE A 47 -7.01 3.01 -20.93
N GLU A 48 -7.98 3.90 -21.11
CA GLU A 48 -9.36 3.66 -20.69
C GLU A 48 -10.19 3.02 -21.81
N ARG A 49 -11.04 2.06 -21.44
CA ARG A 49 -12.00 1.41 -22.32
C ARG A 49 -13.30 1.09 -21.61
N ASP A 50 -14.39 1.61 -22.18
CA ASP A 50 -15.75 1.19 -21.87
C ASP A 50 -16.13 -0.04 -22.74
N TYR A 51 -16.64 -1.10 -22.08
CA TYR A 51 -17.13 -2.34 -22.71
C TYR A 51 -18.65 -2.49 -22.60
N GLY A 52 -19.36 -1.39 -22.35
CA GLY A 52 -20.80 -1.27 -22.21
C GLY A 52 -21.31 -2.15 -21.08
N THR A 53 -22.18 -3.10 -21.44
CA THR A 53 -22.80 -4.03 -20.49
C THR A 53 -21.83 -5.00 -19.83
N TRP A 54 -20.58 -5.10 -20.31
CA TRP A 54 -19.55 -5.93 -19.67
C TRP A 54 -18.77 -5.19 -18.59
N GLY A 55 -18.92 -3.85 -18.51
CA GLY A 55 -18.20 -2.99 -17.57
C GLY A 55 -17.18 -2.09 -18.26
N ALA A 56 -16.13 -1.69 -17.54
CA ALA A 56 -15.11 -0.76 -18.00
C ALA A 56 -13.74 -1.12 -17.40
N GLY A 57 -12.67 -0.66 -18.03
CA GLY A 57 -11.33 -0.84 -17.51
C GLY A 57 -10.39 0.30 -17.88
N ASN A 58 -9.43 0.55 -17.02
CA ASN A 58 -8.38 1.54 -17.17
C ASN A 58 -7.04 0.91 -16.83
N VAL A 59 -6.02 1.18 -17.64
CA VAL A 59 -4.63 0.82 -17.36
C VAL A 59 -3.79 2.09 -17.43
N LEU A 60 -3.08 2.40 -16.34
CA LEU A 60 -2.09 3.48 -16.30
C LEU A 60 -0.70 2.87 -16.24
N VAL A 61 0.21 3.34 -17.09
CA VAL A 61 1.65 3.08 -16.94
C VAL A 61 2.37 4.39 -16.78
N PHE A 62 3.36 4.45 -15.89
CA PHE A 62 4.11 5.66 -15.64
C PHE A 62 5.59 5.39 -15.37
N ALA A 63 6.38 6.42 -15.64
CA ALA A 63 7.77 6.54 -15.22
C ALA A 63 7.98 7.92 -14.61
N GLU A 64 8.76 7.97 -13.54
CA GLU A 64 9.00 9.13 -12.72
C GLU A 64 10.50 9.24 -12.45
N ALA A 65 11.07 10.40 -12.76
CA ALA A 65 12.38 10.79 -12.28
C ALA A 65 12.19 11.64 -11.02
N LEU A 66 12.89 11.28 -9.95
CA LEU A 66 12.75 11.86 -8.62
C LEU A 66 14.06 12.58 -8.25
N GLU A 67 13.93 13.71 -7.58
CA GLU A 67 15.02 14.50 -7.01
C GLU A 67 14.66 14.88 -5.57
N ASP A 68 15.67 15.01 -4.72
CA ASP A 68 15.50 15.43 -3.32
C ASP A 68 14.57 14.52 -2.50
N ILE A 69 14.65 13.20 -2.69
CA ILE A 69 13.76 12.22 -2.04
C ILE A 69 14.03 12.21 -0.55
N VAL A 70 13.02 12.45 0.28
CA VAL A 70 13.18 12.41 1.74
C VAL A 70 13.18 10.97 2.22
N ASP A 71 14.33 10.47 2.68
CA ASP A 71 14.52 9.13 3.24
C ASP A 71 15.49 9.20 4.44
N GLN A 72 15.79 8.07 5.09
CA GLN A 72 16.78 8.02 6.16
C GLN A 72 18.20 8.14 5.61
N VAL A 73 18.96 9.09 6.15
CA VAL A 73 20.37 9.32 5.85
C VAL A 73 21.22 9.33 7.13
N PRO A 74 22.51 8.98 7.06
CA PRO A 74 23.43 9.19 8.17
C PRO A 74 23.58 10.69 8.50
N ILE A 75 23.49 11.06 9.79
CA ILE A 75 23.70 12.43 10.30
C ILE A 75 24.62 12.36 11.51
N GLY A 76 25.86 12.85 11.36
CA GLY A 76 26.87 12.76 12.41
C GLY A 76 27.16 11.30 12.79
N THR A 77 26.91 10.93 14.04
CA THR A 77 27.04 9.55 14.54
C THR A 77 25.72 8.77 14.55
N GLY A 78 24.62 9.39 14.12
CA GLY A 78 23.28 8.80 14.09
C GLY A 78 22.68 8.89 12.69
N GLU A 79 21.36 8.92 12.63
CA GLU A 79 20.60 9.03 11.39
C GLU A 79 19.40 9.97 11.56
N GLY A 80 18.83 10.39 10.45
CA GLY A 80 17.59 11.14 10.42
C GLY A 80 17.06 11.29 9.00
N PRO A 81 15.92 11.97 8.83
CA PRO A 81 15.41 12.32 7.52
C PRO A 81 16.40 13.22 6.74
N GLY A 82 16.56 12.97 5.44
CA GLY A 82 17.40 13.76 4.55
C GLY A 82 17.11 13.47 3.09
N ASN A 83 17.56 14.37 2.21
CA ASN A 83 17.34 14.26 0.78
C ASN A 83 18.36 13.31 0.13
N LEU A 84 17.86 12.34 -0.64
CA LEU A 84 18.65 11.58 -1.60
C LEU A 84 18.63 12.32 -2.94
N ASP A 85 19.80 12.47 -3.56
CA ASP A 85 19.99 13.32 -4.73
C ASP A 85 19.04 12.97 -5.89
N THR A 86 19.00 11.68 -6.26
CA THR A 86 18.19 11.20 -7.38
C THR A 86 17.56 9.85 -7.12
N GLY A 87 16.46 9.59 -7.79
CA GLY A 87 15.85 8.28 -7.86
C GLY A 87 14.93 8.15 -9.06
N SER A 88 14.35 6.96 -9.20
CA SER A 88 13.33 6.70 -10.20
C SER A 88 12.22 5.86 -9.62
N ARG A 89 11.01 6.01 -10.19
CA ARG A 89 9.88 5.15 -9.94
C ARG A 89 9.18 4.81 -11.25
N VAL A 90 8.88 3.54 -11.46
CA VAL A 90 8.02 3.09 -12.56
C VAL A 90 6.86 2.30 -11.98
N GLY A 91 5.70 2.38 -12.62
CA GLY A 91 4.53 1.66 -12.17
C GLY A 91 3.55 1.31 -13.28
N ILE A 92 2.75 0.29 -13.01
CA ILE A 92 1.55 -0.06 -13.76
C ILE A 92 0.40 -0.19 -12.78
N GLU A 93 -0.73 0.39 -13.14
CA GLU A 93 -1.97 0.38 -12.38
C GLU A 93 -3.11 -0.11 -13.28
N LEU A 94 -3.98 -0.91 -12.71
CA LEU A 94 -5.16 -1.49 -13.32
C LEU A 94 -6.36 -1.17 -12.43
N GLU A 95 -7.39 -0.61 -13.05
CA GLU A 95 -8.71 -0.45 -12.46
C GLU A 95 -9.72 -1.08 -13.42
N GLY A 96 -10.63 -1.89 -12.90
CA GLY A 96 -11.57 -2.63 -13.73
C GLY A 96 -12.86 -2.95 -13.02
N THR A 97 -13.95 -2.84 -13.76
CA THR A 97 -15.27 -3.31 -13.35
C THR A 97 -15.75 -4.32 -14.38
N PHE A 98 -16.14 -5.51 -13.91
CA PHE A 98 -16.69 -6.58 -14.72
C PHE A 98 -18.12 -6.88 -14.27
N LYS A 99 -19.08 -6.78 -15.20
CA LYS A 99 -20.48 -7.12 -14.95
C LYS A 99 -20.82 -8.46 -15.57
N PHE A 100 -21.47 -9.34 -14.81
CA PHE A 100 -21.70 -10.74 -15.22
C PHE A 100 -23.09 -11.00 -15.82
N ASP A 101 -23.90 -9.96 -16.07
CA ASP A 101 -25.25 -10.11 -16.64
C ASP A 101 -25.25 -10.90 -17.96
N ARG A 102 -24.24 -10.69 -18.81
CA ARG A 102 -24.14 -11.32 -20.13
C ARG A 102 -23.87 -12.82 -20.09
N ILE A 103 -23.38 -13.34 -18.97
CA ILE A 103 -23.13 -14.78 -18.77
C ILE A 103 -24.21 -15.43 -17.88
N GLY A 104 -25.31 -14.71 -17.60
CA GLY A 104 -26.45 -15.21 -16.83
C GLY A 104 -26.32 -15.07 -15.32
N TRP A 105 -25.25 -14.44 -14.82
CA TRP A 105 -25.10 -14.13 -13.40
C TRP A 105 -25.51 -12.67 -13.15
N GLY A 106 -26.82 -12.43 -13.26
CA GLY A 106 -27.39 -11.09 -13.17
C GLY A 106 -27.20 -10.46 -11.80
N GLY A 107 -26.89 -9.15 -11.77
CA GLY A 107 -26.64 -8.41 -10.52
C GLY A 107 -25.29 -8.70 -9.86
N ALA A 108 -24.45 -9.55 -10.45
CA ALA A 108 -23.08 -9.77 -9.99
C ALA A 108 -22.08 -8.87 -10.71
N GLN A 109 -21.15 -8.32 -9.94
CA GLN A 109 -20.08 -7.44 -10.39
C GLN A 109 -18.78 -7.79 -9.67
N LEU A 110 -17.67 -7.76 -10.40
CA LEU A 110 -16.32 -7.84 -9.86
C LEU A 110 -15.60 -6.52 -10.13
N GLU A 111 -15.10 -5.88 -9.08
CA GLU A 111 -14.17 -4.77 -9.15
C GLU A 111 -12.75 -5.27 -8.88
N VAL A 112 -11.80 -4.75 -9.65
CA VAL A 112 -10.39 -5.11 -9.60
C VAL A 112 -9.58 -3.82 -9.58
N ASN A 113 -8.85 -3.60 -8.50
CA ASN A 113 -7.80 -2.59 -8.43
C ASN A 113 -6.47 -3.29 -8.21
N GLY A 114 -5.45 -2.94 -8.97
CA GLY A 114 -4.15 -3.56 -8.85
C GLY A 114 -3.03 -2.66 -9.30
N GLY A 115 -1.91 -2.70 -8.59
CA GLY A 115 -0.73 -1.91 -8.90
C GLY A 115 0.54 -2.73 -8.72
N TYR A 116 1.53 -2.46 -9.57
CA TYR A 116 2.90 -2.93 -9.37
C TYR A 116 3.88 -1.81 -9.64
N TYR A 117 4.83 -1.65 -8.73
CA TYR A 117 5.68 -0.49 -8.65
C TYR A 117 7.13 -0.89 -8.39
N LYS A 118 8.05 -0.16 -9.00
CA LYS A 118 9.48 -0.30 -8.78
C LYS A 118 10.09 1.08 -8.60
N SER A 119 10.67 1.31 -7.42
CA SER A 119 11.54 2.45 -7.17
C SER A 119 12.99 2.04 -7.01
N GLU A 120 13.88 2.96 -7.36
CA GLU A 120 15.33 2.83 -7.25
C GLU A 120 15.92 4.15 -6.78
N VAL A 121 16.74 4.09 -5.74
CA VAL A 121 17.60 5.16 -5.21
C VAL A 121 18.95 4.58 -4.84
N ASP A 122 19.98 5.41 -4.85
CA ASP A 122 21.29 5.03 -4.32
C ASP A 122 21.27 5.16 -2.80
N ASP A 123 21.61 4.08 -2.11
CA ASP A 123 21.64 4.07 -0.65
C ASP A 123 22.78 4.96 -0.13
N PRO A 124 22.50 5.96 0.72
CA PRO A 124 23.50 6.95 1.14
C PRO A 124 24.60 6.39 2.05
N LEU A 125 24.38 5.19 2.61
CA LEU A 125 25.31 4.53 3.52
C LEU A 125 26.16 3.48 2.79
N THR A 126 25.52 2.66 1.97
CA THR A 126 26.15 1.50 1.33
C THR A 126 26.57 1.77 -0.11
N GLY A 127 26.00 2.77 -0.78
CA GLY A 127 26.20 3.06 -2.20
C GLY A 127 25.49 2.08 -3.16
N GLU A 128 24.79 1.09 -2.63
CA GLU A 128 24.05 0.11 -3.43
C GLU A 128 22.68 0.67 -3.83
N THR A 129 22.20 0.28 -5.03
CA THR A 129 20.84 0.63 -5.46
C THR A 129 19.81 -0.16 -4.65
N ARG A 130 18.82 0.55 -4.09
CA ARG A 130 17.70 -0.03 -3.33
C ARG A 130 16.38 0.64 -3.66
N ARG A 131 15.28 0.07 -3.18
CA ARG A 131 13.97 0.74 -3.19
C ARG A 131 13.94 1.88 -2.17
N ILE A 132 13.11 2.88 -2.44
CA ILE A 132 12.78 3.93 -1.48
C ILE A 132 12.11 3.28 -0.26
N THR A 133 12.43 3.75 0.95
CA THR A 133 11.85 3.23 2.19
C THR A 133 10.33 3.27 2.16
N ARG A 134 9.67 2.15 2.53
CA ARG A 134 8.20 1.98 2.56
C ARG A 134 7.46 2.21 1.23
N ASP A 135 8.17 2.41 0.13
CA ASP A 135 7.52 2.63 -1.15
C ASP A 135 6.72 1.40 -1.58
N LEU A 136 5.55 1.63 -2.17
CA LEU A 136 4.65 0.56 -2.58
C LEU A 136 5.37 -0.35 -3.60
N ILE A 137 5.22 -1.67 -3.45
CA ILE A 137 5.74 -2.68 -4.40
C ILE A 137 4.60 -3.26 -5.20
N ARG A 138 3.52 -3.62 -4.51
CA ARG A 138 2.28 -4.07 -5.14
C ARG A 138 1.09 -3.78 -4.24
N SER A 139 -0.04 -3.54 -4.86
CA SER A 139 -1.36 -3.53 -4.25
C SER A 139 -2.29 -4.37 -5.09
N VAL A 140 -3.17 -5.12 -4.45
CA VAL A 140 -4.24 -5.88 -5.11
C VAL A 140 -5.47 -5.74 -4.23
N GLU A 141 -6.58 -5.35 -4.83
CA GLU A 141 -7.90 -5.31 -4.22
C GLU A 141 -8.91 -5.91 -5.21
N LEU A 142 -9.70 -6.86 -4.72
CA LEU A 142 -10.75 -7.53 -5.47
C LEU A 142 -12.04 -7.45 -4.67
N GLU A 143 -13.09 -6.89 -5.27
CA GLU A 143 -14.43 -6.85 -4.69
C GLU A 143 -15.41 -7.58 -5.60
N LEU A 144 -15.88 -8.74 -5.17
CA LEU A 144 -17.02 -9.42 -5.78
C LEU A 144 -18.28 -9.07 -5.00
N ARG A 145 -19.26 -8.47 -5.67
CA ARG A 145 -20.59 -8.22 -5.13
C ARG A 145 -21.65 -8.92 -5.98
N HIS A 146 -22.66 -9.50 -5.33
CA HIS A 146 -23.83 -10.03 -6.00
C HIS A 146 -25.11 -9.54 -5.31
N ASP A 147 -25.82 -8.66 -6.00
CA ASP A 147 -27.19 -8.27 -5.67
C ASP A 147 -28.15 -9.27 -6.31
N ILE A 148 -28.77 -10.13 -5.49
CA ILE A 148 -29.60 -11.23 -6.01
C ILE A 148 -30.87 -10.64 -6.62
N PRO A 149 -31.12 -10.84 -7.93
CA PRO A 149 -32.29 -10.27 -8.62
C PRO A 149 -33.60 -10.66 -7.94
N ASP A 150 -34.55 -9.71 -7.90
CA ASP A 150 -35.89 -9.88 -7.34
C ASP A 150 -35.93 -10.29 -5.85
N THR A 151 -34.87 -9.98 -5.08
CA THR A 151 -34.83 -10.22 -3.63
C THR A 151 -34.23 -9.04 -2.86
N ASN A 152 -34.37 -9.08 -1.53
CA ASN A 152 -33.71 -8.16 -0.61
C ASN A 152 -32.30 -8.61 -0.18
N TRP A 153 -31.75 -9.64 -0.81
CA TRP A 153 -30.47 -10.22 -0.41
C TRP A 153 -29.33 -9.74 -1.29
N ALA A 154 -28.18 -9.51 -0.66
CA ALA A 154 -26.91 -9.38 -1.35
C ALA A 154 -25.81 -10.07 -0.54
N TRP A 155 -24.75 -10.46 -1.23
CA TRP A 155 -23.54 -10.95 -0.61
C TRP A 155 -22.33 -10.46 -1.38
N GLY A 156 -21.17 -10.52 -0.74
CA GLY A 156 -19.93 -10.19 -1.40
C GLY A 156 -18.72 -10.79 -0.71
N LEU A 157 -17.62 -10.78 -1.46
CA LEU A 157 -16.29 -11.19 -1.04
C LEU A 157 -15.32 -10.10 -1.44
N HIS A 158 -14.44 -9.79 -0.52
CA HIS A 158 -13.37 -8.82 -0.67
C HIS A 158 -12.04 -9.48 -0.36
N PHE A 159 -11.02 -9.13 -1.12
CA PHE A 159 -9.65 -9.53 -0.88
C PHE A 159 -8.74 -8.32 -1.10
N GLU A 160 -7.80 -8.11 -0.19
CA GLU A 160 -6.77 -7.10 -0.31
C GLU A 160 -5.38 -7.67 0.06
N ASN A 161 -4.36 -7.23 -0.68
CA ASN A 161 -2.97 -7.46 -0.32
C ASN A 161 -2.12 -6.27 -0.75
N GLU A 162 -1.40 -5.70 0.20
CA GLU A 162 -0.40 -4.68 -0.04
C GLU A 162 0.99 -5.22 0.34
N LYS A 163 2.01 -4.80 -0.42
CA LYS A 163 3.41 -5.00 -0.04
C LYS A 163 4.19 -3.73 -0.25
N ASN A 164 4.84 -3.27 0.80
CA ASN A 164 5.72 -2.10 0.78
C ASN A 164 7.19 -2.53 0.86
N ALA A 165 8.07 -1.66 0.39
CA ALA A 165 9.50 -1.80 0.56
C ALA A 165 9.89 -1.77 2.04
N GLY A 166 11.05 -2.34 2.33
CA GLY A 166 11.59 -2.31 3.69
C GLY A 166 11.89 -0.90 4.16
N VAL A 167 12.14 -0.77 5.47
CA VAL A 167 12.67 0.46 6.07
C VAL A 167 14.17 0.33 6.21
N TYR A 168 14.91 1.18 5.50
CA TYR A 168 16.36 1.19 5.53
C TYR A 168 16.82 2.22 6.55
N ARG A 169 17.37 1.76 7.67
CA ARG A 169 17.96 2.60 8.72
C ARG A 169 19.46 2.37 8.77
N LEU A 170 20.24 3.27 9.34
CA LEU A 170 21.69 3.20 9.48
C LEU A 170 22.15 1.83 10.00
N THR A 171 21.55 1.36 11.09
CA THR A 171 21.98 0.12 11.78
C THR A 171 21.07 -1.07 11.55
N ASN A 172 19.94 -0.91 10.85
CA ASN A 172 18.98 -2.00 10.69
C ASN A 172 18.11 -1.90 9.43
N LEU A 173 17.64 -3.05 8.97
CA LEU A 173 16.67 -3.19 7.88
C LEU A 173 15.42 -3.85 8.42
N ARG A 174 14.25 -3.24 8.17
CA ARG A 174 12.95 -3.75 8.60
C ARG A 174 12.08 -4.15 7.44
N ARG A 175 11.28 -5.19 7.63
CA ARG A 175 10.24 -5.61 6.70
C ARG A 175 8.96 -5.87 7.47
N PHE A 176 7.86 -5.47 6.85
CA PHE A 176 6.50 -5.71 7.32
C PHE A 176 5.81 -6.49 6.21
N GLU A 177 5.21 -7.62 6.53
CA GLU A 177 4.50 -8.46 5.56
C GLU A 177 3.15 -8.87 6.11
N ASN A 178 2.13 -8.82 5.28
CA ASN A 178 0.80 -9.34 5.56
C ASN A 178 0.59 -10.55 4.65
N VAL A 179 0.58 -11.75 5.24
CA VAL A 179 0.52 -13.01 4.49
C VAL A 179 -0.61 -13.90 5.00
N PRO A 180 -1.36 -14.57 4.11
CA PRO A 180 -1.28 -14.50 2.64
C PRO A 180 -1.91 -13.22 2.04
N GLY A 181 -2.74 -12.52 2.80
CA GLY A 181 -3.52 -11.34 2.43
C GLY A 181 -4.83 -11.31 3.22
N PHE A 182 -5.50 -10.17 3.27
CA PHE A 182 -6.72 -10.02 4.05
C PHE A 182 -7.95 -10.28 3.18
N ALA A 183 -8.90 -11.07 3.68
CA ALA A 183 -10.14 -11.32 2.99
C ALA A 183 -11.32 -11.20 3.95
N TRP A 184 -12.42 -10.63 3.49
CA TRP A 184 -13.67 -10.61 4.22
C TRP A 184 -14.86 -10.89 3.31
N GLY A 185 -15.93 -11.39 3.89
CA GLY A 185 -17.18 -11.64 3.20
C GLY A 185 -18.35 -11.06 3.97
N PHE A 186 -19.43 -10.77 3.26
CA PHE A 186 -20.67 -10.34 3.87
C PHE A 186 -21.88 -11.02 3.25
N VAL A 187 -22.95 -11.09 4.06
CA VAL A 187 -24.31 -11.36 3.60
C VAL A 187 -25.20 -10.28 4.23
N GLU A 188 -26.07 -9.67 3.43
CA GLU A 188 -26.98 -8.63 3.89
C GLU A 188 -28.42 -8.85 3.42
N HIS A 189 -29.37 -8.49 4.29
CA HIS A 189 -30.79 -8.35 3.98
C HIS A 189 -31.16 -6.86 4.07
N LYS A 190 -31.62 -6.29 2.97
CA LYS A 190 -31.81 -4.83 2.80
C LYS A 190 -33.09 -4.28 3.43
N ASP A 191 -34.03 -5.15 3.81
CA ASP A 191 -35.33 -4.75 4.34
C ASP A 191 -35.72 -5.55 5.61
N VAL A 192 -34.99 -5.33 6.69
CA VAL A 192 -35.33 -5.82 8.03
C VAL A 192 -35.96 -4.66 8.79
N PHE A 193 -37.30 -4.60 8.79
CA PHE A 193 -38.06 -3.48 9.37
C PHE A 193 -37.64 -2.10 8.79
N GLY A 194 -37.39 -2.01 7.48
CA GLY A 194 -36.90 -0.78 6.84
C GLY A 194 -35.40 -0.48 7.07
N MET A 195 -34.65 -1.43 7.62
CA MET A 195 -33.19 -1.32 7.83
C MET A 195 -32.44 -2.39 7.02
N THR A 196 -31.16 -2.16 6.79
CA THR A 196 -30.23 -3.17 6.27
C THR A 196 -29.56 -3.90 7.43
N ALA A 197 -29.78 -5.21 7.53
CA ALA A 197 -29.03 -6.09 8.43
C ALA A 197 -27.92 -6.79 7.66
N SER A 198 -26.70 -6.80 8.19
CA SER A 198 -25.52 -7.41 7.56
C SER A 198 -24.74 -8.27 8.56
N VAL A 199 -24.24 -9.40 8.10
CA VAL A 199 -23.25 -10.24 8.78
C VAL A 199 -21.95 -10.15 7.99
N PHE A 200 -20.85 -9.82 8.67
CA PHE A 200 -19.50 -9.78 8.10
C PHE A 200 -18.62 -10.81 8.78
N VAL A 201 -17.85 -11.54 7.99
CA VAL A 201 -16.75 -12.38 8.48
C VAL A 201 -15.49 -11.87 7.82
N ALA A 202 -14.62 -11.27 8.62
CA ALA A 202 -13.33 -10.77 8.18
C ALA A 202 -12.18 -11.69 8.60
N ASN A 203 -11.03 -11.50 7.98
CA ASN A 203 -9.86 -12.35 8.09
C ASN A 203 -10.12 -13.83 7.70
N LEU A 204 -10.80 -14.05 6.57
CA LEU A 204 -11.15 -15.40 6.09
C LEU A 204 -9.94 -16.30 5.82
N PHE A 205 -8.77 -15.72 5.58
CA PHE A 205 -7.51 -16.44 5.34
C PHE A 205 -6.59 -16.53 6.54
N ASP A 206 -7.04 -16.06 7.71
CA ASP A 206 -6.26 -16.04 8.95
C ASP A 206 -4.88 -15.37 8.73
N GLN A 207 -4.91 -14.15 8.18
CA GLN A 207 -3.73 -13.35 7.91
C GLN A 207 -2.91 -13.13 9.19
N ASP A 208 -1.60 -13.30 9.03
CA ASP A 208 -0.61 -12.86 10.00
C ASP A 208 0.01 -11.52 9.60
N ASP A 209 0.21 -10.66 10.60
CA ASP A 209 1.10 -9.52 10.49
C ASP A 209 2.51 -9.98 10.90
N GLN A 210 3.45 -9.98 9.96
CA GLN A 210 4.83 -10.37 10.17
C GLN A 210 5.75 -9.16 10.15
N PHE A 211 6.70 -9.13 11.09
CA PHE A 211 7.74 -8.14 11.19
C PHE A 211 9.10 -8.81 11.32
N THR A 212 10.04 -8.44 10.46
CA THR A 212 11.44 -8.87 10.56
C THR A 212 12.35 -7.66 10.65
N ARG A 213 13.33 -7.71 11.55
CA ARG A 213 14.39 -6.69 11.65
C ARG A 213 15.76 -7.35 11.71
N ALA A 214 16.59 -7.09 10.70
CA ALA A 214 18.01 -7.43 10.74
C ALA A 214 18.79 -6.22 11.28
N LYS A 215 19.55 -6.42 12.34
CA LYS A 215 20.45 -5.43 12.95
C LYS A 215 21.89 -5.71 12.56
N TYR A 216 22.68 -4.66 12.36
CA TYR A 216 24.05 -4.75 11.87
C TYR A 216 25.01 -4.01 12.79
N THR A 217 26.28 -4.42 12.78
CA THR A 217 27.38 -3.78 13.50
C THR A 217 28.61 -3.58 12.59
N PRO A 218 29.23 -2.38 12.57
CA PRO A 218 28.79 -1.16 13.26
C PRO A 218 27.50 -0.56 12.68
N ASP A 219 27.20 -0.82 11.42
CA ASP A 219 26.02 -0.38 10.68
C ASP A 219 25.75 -1.33 9.50
N ARG A 220 24.80 -1.02 8.59
CA ARG A 220 24.47 -1.90 7.44
C ARG A 220 25.62 -2.19 6.46
N THR A 221 26.77 -1.51 6.55
CA THR A 221 27.99 -1.86 5.81
C THR A 221 28.78 -3.00 6.45
N GLY A 222 28.48 -3.33 7.72
CA GLY A 222 29.13 -4.35 8.50
C GLY A 222 28.41 -5.72 8.47
N THR A 223 28.56 -6.48 9.56
CA THR A 223 27.96 -7.82 9.68
C THR A 223 26.63 -7.77 10.41
N ILE A 224 25.75 -8.73 10.14
CA ILE A 224 24.53 -8.93 10.92
C ILE A 224 24.91 -9.29 12.36
N ASP A 225 24.41 -8.52 13.30
CA ASP A 225 24.54 -8.74 14.75
C ASP A 225 23.41 -9.65 15.25
N SER A 226 22.17 -9.31 14.88
CA SER A 226 20.97 -10.04 15.31
C SER A 226 19.82 -9.93 14.30
N VAL A 227 18.91 -10.89 14.35
CA VAL A 227 17.66 -10.87 13.59
C VAL A 227 16.51 -11.05 14.57
N GLU A 228 15.54 -10.15 14.49
CA GLU A 228 14.27 -10.24 15.23
C GLU A 228 13.15 -10.60 14.27
N ASP A 229 12.26 -11.48 14.71
CA ASP A 229 11.11 -11.95 13.96
C ASP A 229 9.89 -11.99 14.89
N HIS A 230 8.88 -11.18 14.58
CA HIS A 230 7.63 -11.09 15.31
C HIS A 230 6.48 -11.43 14.37
N THR A 231 5.60 -12.33 14.81
CA THR A 231 4.36 -12.65 14.11
C THR A 231 3.17 -12.36 15.03
N ARG A 232 2.18 -11.64 14.52
CA ARG A 232 0.90 -11.40 15.18
C ARG A 232 -0.23 -12.01 14.36
N ASN A 233 -0.82 -13.05 14.91
CA ASN A 233 -2.10 -13.58 14.46
C ASN A 233 -3.24 -12.91 15.23
N PHE A 234 -4.35 -12.61 14.55
CA PHE A 234 -5.53 -11.99 15.17
C PHE A 234 -6.85 -12.70 14.86
N GLY A 235 -6.81 -13.81 14.11
CA GLY A 235 -7.94 -14.70 13.84
C GLY A 235 -9.10 -14.07 13.04
N PRO A 236 -10.14 -14.86 12.74
CA PRO A 236 -11.37 -14.39 12.11
C PRO A 236 -12.17 -13.42 13.00
N ILE A 237 -12.77 -12.40 12.39
CA ILE A 237 -13.57 -11.39 13.08
C ILE A 237 -15.02 -11.46 12.57
N LEU A 238 -15.97 -11.70 13.46
CA LEU A 238 -17.40 -11.64 13.16
C LEU A 238 -17.97 -10.28 13.55
N THR A 239 -18.58 -9.58 12.59
CA THR A 239 -19.30 -8.32 12.85
C THR A 239 -20.76 -8.45 12.44
N LEU A 240 -21.67 -8.03 13.34
CA LEU A 240 -23.08 -7.87 13.04
C LEU A 240 -23.40 -6.38 12.94
N ARG A 241 -24.06 -5.97 11.86
CA ARG A 241 -24.38 -4.57 11.60
C ARG A 241 -25.86 -4.39 11.26
N LEU A 242 -26.46 -3.34 11.79
CA LEU A 242 -27.79 -2.88 11.44
C LEU A 242 -27.69 -1.39 11.05
N LYS A 243 -28.14 -1.03 9.85
CA LYS A 243 -28.06 0.33 9.30
C LYS A 243 -29.45 0.79 8.85
N GLY A 244 -29.89 1.95 9.31
CA GLY A 244 -31.14 2.58 8.88
C GLY A 244 -30.98 4.10 8.77
N THR A 245 -31.86 4.73 8.01
CA THR A 245 -32.05 6.18 7.96
C THR A 245 -33.40 6.50 8.58
N PHE A 246 -33.43 7.44 9.52
CA PHE A 246 -34.61 7.86 10.27
C PHE A 246 -35.05 9.27 9.87
#